data_AF-A0A7W0T3R2-F1
#
_entry.id   AF-A0A7W0T3R2-F1
#
_cell.length_a   1.000
_cell.length_b   1.000
_cell.length_c   1.000
_cell.angle_alpha   90.00
_cell.angle_beta   90.00
_cell.angle_gamma   90.00
#
_symmetry.space_group_name_H-M   'P 1'
#
loop_
_entity.id
_entity.type
_entity.pdbx_description
1 polymer ?
#
loop_
_entity_poly.entity_id
_entity_poly.type
_entity_poly.pdbx_seq_one_letter_code
_entity_poly.pdbx_strand_id
1 'polypeptide(L)'
;MLRNPLAALLSCLAVCACEGQVTGNDALDAGTTPPLDLRLTGPRLFTTETQLVAAHAGIVAGQEPFVSAFARVRAAADVALAAELTPEHSAEHERFFAVASAQGIAARHLALAGRLTGEEVYLDRAAELLLAWADTGVDSYPGSAIPASAGLVIGRVLPIFGDAYALVHHRLDPDQRARVMAWFAAMEGHIQRSRDIWVSGSMPENGLGPPYLGHRYFNNHLGAQNLGLLTIGVVTGDEALVEYALRSPANPRNLQVLIEGVILMPGDELFRNDPSLDGAPPFATGEIYDRYRVYEGKGLHYAGLHLRLLALSAAIARAHGDPVDYFAYQAPGGERLDLSFRYYSEFFLAGSAAARSGYYAGSRLDRGLETDYELANAAYPDDADLADVLAYRRGGFDRQTFGWSAPLTFGTSDVAGSAGRWAFARADRMLGWTIRKDLRGTTGDGALRLTVTGGDPAILSPDLLELPTATHRSLRLVMGHRTAATRGLIFFVTDEHPVVAENRLEVVLPPAGVGPREVVVNLGAHPHYRGTLRQLRIDLVEGAAAGDVVVERIVLSD
;
A
#
# COMPACT_ATOMS: atom_id res chain seq x y z
N MET A 1 -19.18 -19.58 30.62
CA MET A 1 -19.59 -18.17 30.49
C MET A 1 -18.69 -17.51 29.46
N LEU A 2 -19.14 -17.51 28.20
CA LEU A 2 -18.39 -17.03 27.04
C LEU A 2 -18.58 -15.50 26.94
N ARG A 3 -17.55 -14.71 27.23
CA ARG A 3 -17.52 -13.30 26.84
C ARG A 3 -17.13 -13.21 25.37
N ASN A 4 -17.91 -12.46 24.61
CA ASN A 4 -17.87 -12.30 23.17
C ASN A 4 -16.55 -11.61 22.73
N PRO A 5 -15.68 -12.23 21.89
CA PRO A 5 -14.39 -11.67 21.48
C PRO A 5 -14.50 -10.41 20.58
N LEU A 6 -15.69 -10.07 20.11
CA LEU A 6 -15.93 -8.88 19.29
C LEU A 6 -15.71 -7.54 20.02
N ALA A 7 -15.89 -7.48 21.35
CA ALA A 7 -15.81 -6.21 22.07
C ALA A 7 -14.37 -5.66 22.23
N ALA A 8 -13.37 -6.54 22.35
CA ALA A 8 -11.95 -6.16 22.41
C ALA A 8 -11.37 -5.82 21.03
N LEU A 9 -11.91 -6.43 19.96
CA LEU A 9 -11.59 -6.10 18.57
C LEU A 9 -12.07 -4.69 18.19
N LEU A 10 -13.25 -4.29 18.67
CA LEU A 10 -13.83 -2.97 18.42
C LEU A 10 -13.09 -1.82 19.12
N SER A 11 -12.54 -2.04 20.32
CA SER A 11 -11.74 -1.01 21.01
C SER A 11 -10.35 -0.82 20.40
N CYS A 12 -9.73 -1.89 19.87
CA CYS A 12 -8.44 -1.78 19.16
C CYS A 12 -8.59 -1.10 17.78
N LEU A 13 -9.70 -1.34 17.08
CA LEU A 13 -10.00 -0.69 15.80
C LEU A 13 -10.30 0.81 15.95
N ALA A 14 -10.90 1.23 17.06
CA ALA A 14 -11.21 2.63 17.35
C ALA A 14 -9.95 3.51 17.54
N VAL A 15 -8.81 2.93 17.96
CA VAL A 15 -7.53 3.64 18.09
C VAL A 15 -6.86 3.90 16.73
N CYS A 16 -7.15 3.09 15.71
CA CYS A 16 -6.44 3.13 14.43
C CYS A 16 -7.17 3.86 13.29
N ALA A 17 -8.50 4.01 13.36
CA ALA A 17 -9.34 4.39 12.22
C ALA A 17 -10.17 5.66 12.44
N CYS A 18 -9.65 6.67 13.15
CA CYS A 18 -10.28 7.98 13.17
C CYS A 18 -10.17 8.65 11.78
N GLU A 19 -11.07 8.31 10.87
CA GLU A 19 -11.38 9.05 9.65
C GLU A 19 -12.22 10.28 10.00
N GLY A 20 -11.65 11.20 10.77
CA GLY A 20 -12.21 12.53 10.96
C GLY A 20 -11.67 13.47 9.88
N GLN A 21 -12.51 14.31 9.27
CA GLN A 21 -12.04 15.46 8.50
C GLN A 21 -11.17 16.34 9.41
N VAL A 22 -9.85 16.24 9.29
CA VAL A 22 -8.92 17.16 9.95
C VAL A 22 -8.87 18.44 9.13
N THR A 23 -9.73 19.38 9.48
CA THR A 23 -9.70 20.77 9.01
C THR A 23 -8.85 21.60 9.96
N GLY A 24 -7.56 21.26 10.09
CA GLY A 24 -6.64 21.93 11.00
C GLY A 24 -5.34 22.28 10.29
N ASN A 25 -5.09 23.58 10.11
CA ASN A 25 -3.85 24.12 9.57
C ASN A 25 -2.81 24.18 10.71
N ASP A 26 -2.48 23.04 11.32
CA ASP A 26 -1.46 22.93 12.38
C ASP A 26 -0.09 22.68 11.73
N ALA A 27 0.29 23.55 10.79
CA ALA A 27 1.65 23.57 10.27
C ALA A 27 2.60 23.97 11.41
N LEU A 28 3.73 23.26 11.54
CA LEU A 28 4.77 23.59 12.50
C LEU A 28 5.24 25.03 12.25
N ASP A 29 5.01 25.91 13.22
CA ASP A 29 5.30 27.33 13.08
C ASP A 29 6.83 27.53 13.09
N ALA A 30 7.39 28.07 12.00
CA ALA A 30 8.84 28.12 11.75
C ALA A 30 9.62 29.09 12.67
N GLY A 31 8.95 29.75 13.61
CA GLY A 31 9.40 31.00 14.21
C GLY A 31 10.15 30.94 15.55
N THR A 32 10.05 29.87 16.35
CA THR A 32 10.49 29.95 17.77
C THR A 32 11.09 28.69 18.40
N THR A 33 11.26 27.59 17.66
CA THR A 33 11.74 26.32 18.24
C THR A 33 13.25 26.15 18.00
N PRO A 34 14.06 25.75 19.00
CA PRO A 34 15.45 25.35 18.75
C PRO A 34 15.53 24.28 17.65
N PRO A 35 16.65 24.19 16.90
CA PRO A 35 16.76 23.25 15.80
C PRO A 35 16.55 21.82 16.30
N LEU A 36 15.60 21.14 15.67
CA LEU A 36 15.18 19.78 15.99
C LEU A 36 16.31 18.79 15.68
N ASP A 37 16.68 17.94 16.65
CA ASP A 37 17.68 16.90 16.43
C ASP A 37 17.05 15.63 15.82
N LEU A 38 17.18 15.52 14.50
CA LEU A 38 16.67 14.40 13.71
C LEU A 38 17.67 13.25 13.55
N ARG A 39 18.79 13.29 14.26
CA ARG A 39 19.78 12.22 14.21
C ARG A 39 19.29 10.95 14.91
N LEU A 40 19.64 9.81 14.32
CA LEU A 40 19.29 8.49 14.79
C LEU A 40 20.56 7.76 15.22
N THR A 41 20.58 7.27 16.46
CA THR A 41 21.74 6.59 17.07
C THR A 41 21.55 5.07 17.19
N GLY A 42 20.40 4.56 16.76
CA GLY A 42 20.01 3.15 16.91
C GLY A 42 20.16 2.36 15.61
N PRO A 43 19.58 1.15 15.54
CA PRO A 43 19.50 0.40 14.30
C PRO A 43 18.75 1.20 13.22
N ARG A 44 18.96 0.86 11.95
CA ARG A 44 18.31 1.55 10.80
C ARG A 44 17.43 0.55 10.05
N LEU A 45 16.11 0.78 10.05
CA LEU A 45 15.12 -0.09 9.41
C LEU A 45 14.43 0.61 8.23
N PHE A 46 13.32 1.31 8.45
CA PHE A 46 12.60 1.98 7.37
C PHE A 46 12.87 3.47 7.36
N THR A 47 12.94 4.07 8.54
CA THR A 47 13.12 5.51 8.73
C THR A 47 14.56 5.85 9.04
N THR A 48 15.11 6.77 8.26
CA THR A 48 16.47 7.30 8.34
C THR A 48 16.45 8.79 8.65
N GLU A 49 17.59 9.35 9.05
CA GLU A 49 17.76 10.78 9.27
C GLU A 49 17.39 11.60 8.03
N THR A 50 17.75 11.11 6.84
CA THR A 50 17.43 11.79 5.57
C THR A 50 15.92 11.88 5.35
N GLN A 51 15.19 10.81 5.65
CA GLN A 51 13.72 10.80 5.50
C GLN A 51 13.05 11.71 6.53
N LEU A 52 13.53 11.71 7.79
CA LEU A 52 13.03 12.63 8.81
C LEU A 52 13.26 14.10 8.44
N VAL A 53 14.45 14.43 7.92
CA VAL A 53 14.77 15.80 7.46
C VAL A 53 13.87 16.21 6.31
N ALA A 54 13.66 15.33 5.33
CA ALA A 54 12.78 15.59 4.20
C ALA A 54 11.32 15.79 4.64
N ALA A 55 10.81 14.91 5.51
CA ALA A 55 9.44 15.01 6.03
C ALA A 55 9.25 16.29 6.84
N HIS A 56 10.17 16.62 7.75
CA HIS A 56 10.11 17.86 8.54
C HIS A 56 10.13 19.10 7.63
N ALA A 57 11.03 19.14 6.64
CA ALA A 57 11.09 20.24 5.68
C ALA A 57 9.78 20.37 4.89
N GLY A 58 9.21 19.26 4.44
CA GLY A 58 7.93 19.24 3.73
C GLY A 58 6.76 19.74 4.59
N ILE A 59 6.69 19.34 5.87
CA ILE A 59 5.67 19.81 6.81
C ILE A 59 5.78 21.32 7.03
N VAL A 60 6.98 21.82 7.33
CA VAL A 60 7.23 23.25 7.56
C VAL A 60 6.92 24.07 6.30
N ALA A 61 7.22 23.53 5.12
CA ALA A 61 6.93 24.18 3.84
C ALA A 61 5.46 24.08 3.40
N GLY A 62 4.59 23.41 4.17
CA GLY A 62 3.20 23.21 3.78
C GLY A 62 3.02 22.29 2.56
N GLN A 63 3.96 21.40 2.30
CA GLN A 63 3.99 20.55 1.10
C GLN A 63 3.26 19.23 1.29
N GLU A 64 2.36 18.90 0.36
CA GLU A 64 1.77 17.57 0.26
C GLU A 64 2.78 16.56 -0.32
N PRO A 65 2.74 15.28 0.10
CA PRO A 65 1.77 14.66 1.00
C PRO A 65 2.09 14.83 2.50
N PHE A 66 3.20 15.52 2.84
CA PHE A 66 3.76 15.49 4.18
C PHE A 66 2.84 16.12 5.22
N VAL A 67 2.17 17.22 4.88
CA VAL A 67 1.24 17.92 5.78
C VAL A 67 0.06 17.02 6.15
N SER A 68 -0.66 16.48 5.15
CA SER A 68 -1.84 15.65 5.41
C SER A 68 -1.48 14.34 6.13
N ALA A 69 -0.36 13.71 5.77
CA ALA A 69 0.12 12.52 6.44
C ALA A 69 0.50 12.82 7.91
N PHE A 70 1.20 13.93 8.15
CA PHE A 70 1.60 14.34 9.50
C PHE A 70 0.40 14.64 10.39
N ALA A 71 -0.61 15.34 9.88
CA ALA A 71 -1.84 15.62 10.63
C ALA A 71 -2.53 14.33 11.09
N ARG A 72 -2.61 13.30 10.23
CA ARG A 72 -3.19 11.99 10.58
C ARG A 72 -2.34 11.21 11.57
N VAL A 73 -1.01 11.24 11.39
CA VAL A 73 -0.06 10.60 12.31
C VAL A 73 -0.14 11.24 13.70
N ARG A 74 -0.17 12.58 13.78
CA ARG A 74 -0.30 13.31 15.04
C ARG A 74 -1.63 13.00 15.73
N ALA A 75 -2.74 13.04 15.01
CA ALA A 75 -4.05 12.70 15.57
C ALA A 75 -4.07 11.26 16.13
N ALA A 76 -3.48 10.29 15.42
CA ALA A 76 -3.37 8.92 15.91
C ALA A 76 -2.43 8.81 17.13
N ALA A 77 -1.33 9.57 17.15
CA ALA A 77 -0.41 9.65 18.29
C ALA A 77 -1.11 10.23 19.53
N ASP A 78 -1.94 11.28 19.38
CA ASP A 78 -2.72 11.88 20.47
C ASP A 78 -3.69 10.87 21.11
N VAL A 79 -4.34 10.03 20.30
CA VAL A 79 -5.17 8.93 20.81
C VAL A 79 -4.31 7.90 21.56
N ALA A 80 -3.13 7.56 21.02
CA ALA A 80 -2.22 6.60 21.63
C ALA A 80 -1.58 7.07 22.94
N LEU A 81 -1.48 8.39 23.19
CA LEU A 81 -1.05 8.94 24.47
C LEU A 81 -1.94 8.48 25.63
N ALA A 82 -3.24 8.37 25.41
CA ALA A 82 -4.23 8.00 26.43
C ALA A 82 -4.62 6.51 26.40
N ALA A 83 -4.21 5.75 25.37
CA ALA A 83 -4.63 4.36 25.18
C ALA A 83 -4.02 3.42 26.22
N GLU A 84 -4.77 2.42 26.68
CA GLU A 84 -4.25 1.39 27.59
C GLU A 84 -3.25 0.47 26.87
N LEU A 85 -2.10 0.19 27.50
CA LEU A 85 -1.11 -0.74 26.96
C LEU A 85 -1.50 -2.17 27.34
N THR A 86 -1.77 -2.98 26.32
CA THR A 86 -2.16 -4.39 26.50
C THR A 86 -1.30 -5.28 25.61
N PRO A 87 -0.03 -5.52 25.97
CA PRO A 87 0.82 -6.47 25.25
C PRO A 87 0.15 -7.85 25.18
N GLU A 88 0.27 -8.51 24.03
CA GLU A 88 -0.40 -9.76 23.74
C GLU A 88 0.61 -10.74 23.15
N HIS A 89 0.88 -11.84 23.86
CA HIS A 89 1.82 -12.90 23.45
C HIS A 89 1.16 -14.28 23.38
N SER A 90 -0.18 -14.36 23.35
CA SER A 90 -0.86 -15.67 23.36
C SER A 90 -0.62 -16.52 22.10
N ALA A 91 -0.93 -17.81 22.26
CA ALA A 91 -0.92 -18.80 21.18
C ALA A 91 -1.93 -18.51 20.05
N GLU A 92 -2.90 -17.60 20.28
CA GLU A 92 -3.95 -17.23 19.34
C GLU A 92 -3.40 -16.25 18.29
N HIS A 93 -2.93 -16.80 17.16
CA HIS A 93 -2.22 -16.02 16.14
C HIS A 93 -3.00 -14.81 15.60
N GLU A 94 -4.32 -14.91 15.40
CA GLU A 94 -5.15 -13.80 14.91
C GLU A 94 -5.21 -12.65 15.92
N ARG A 95 -5.34 -12.99 17.21
CA ARG A 95 -5.39 -12.01 18.30
C ARG A 95 -4.04 -11.33 18.48
N PHE A 96 -2.96 -12.10 18.51
CA PHE A 96 -1.60 -11.56 18.49
C PHE A 96 -1.42 -10.57 17.32
N PHE A 97 -1.70 -11.02 16.09
CA PHE A 97 -1.46 -10.21 14.90
C PHE A 97 -2.25 -8.91 14.94
N ALA A 98 -3.53 -8.96 15.35
CA ALA A 98 -4.37 -7.77 15.45
C ALA A 98 -3.85 -6.76 16.48
N VAL A 99 -3.56 -7.21 17.71
CA VAL A 99 -3.12 -6.33 18.81
C VAL A 99 -1.72 -5.80 18.55
N ALA A 100 -0.79 -6.66 18.14
CA ALA A 100 0.60 -6.29 17.93
C ALA A 100 0.77 -5.37 16.71
N SER A 101 0.01 -5.57 15.63
CA SER A 101 0.03 -4.62 14.49
C SER A 101 -0.49 -3.25 14.91
N ALA A 102 -1.60 -3.18 15.65
CA ALA A 102 -2.18 -1.92 16.10
C ALA A 102 -1.24 -1.15 17.04
N GLN A 103 -0.70 -1.82 18.07
CA GLN A 103 0.21 -1.18 19.03
C GLN A 103 1.59 -0.88 18.42
N GLY A 104 2.09 -1.70 17.49
CA GLY A 104 3.30 -1.39 16.72
C GLY A 104 3.12 -0.13 15.88
N ILE A 105 2.00 0.01 15.16
CA ILE A 105 1.68 1.22 14.38
C ILE A 105 1.55 2.43 15.31
N ALA A 106 0.89 2.29 16.46
CA ALA A 106 0.76 3.36 17.45
C ALA A 106 2.13 3.80 17.99
N ALA A 107 3.02 2.86 18.31
CA ALA A 107 4.39 3.13 18.73
C ALA A 107 5.16 3.93 17.66
N ARG A 108 5.02 3.53 16.39
CA ARG A 108 5.64 4.22 15.27
C ARG A 108 5.07 5.63 15.07
N HIS A 109 3.75 5.81 15.18
CA HIS A 109 3.11 7.13 15.07
C HIS A 109 3.53 8.08 16.18
N LEU A 110 3.55 7.61 17.43
CA LEU A 110 4.08 8.34 18.57
C LEU A 110 5.55 8.74 18.34
N ALA A 111 6.39 7.79 17.91
CA ALA A 111 7.80 8.05 17.67
C ALA A 111 8.02 9.09 16.55
N LEU A 112 7.28 8.98 15.44
CA LEU A 112 7.36 9.95 14.33
C LEU A 112 6.83 11.33 14.73
N ALA A 113 5.69 11.40 15.45
CA ALA A 113 5.15 12.65 15.95
C ALA A 113 6.19 13.38 16.83
N GLY A 114 6.73 12.69 17.83
CA GLY A 114 7.74 13.25 18.72
C GLY A 114 9.04 13.63 18.00
N ARG A 115 9.49 12.83 17.02
CA ARG A 115 10.68 13.17 16.22
C ARG A 115 10.48 14.37 15.32
N LEU A 116 9.28 14.57 14.76
CA LEU A 116 8.99 15.67 13.83
C LEU A 116 8.57 16.96 14.54
N THR A 117 8.15 16.91 15.80
CA THR A 117 7.79 18.12 16.58
C THR A 117 8.79 18.48 17.67
N GLY A 118 9.59 17.51 18.14
CA GLY A 118 10.40 17.66 19.35
C GLY A 118 9.59 17.54 20.65
N GLU A 119 8.32 17.15 20.56
CA GLU A 119 7.48 16.97 21.75
C GLU A 119 7.83 15.65 22.44
N GLU A 120 8.52 15.78 23.57
CA GLU A 120 9.08 14.67 24.33
C GLU A 120 8.03 13.66 24.82
N VAL A 121 6.79 14.11 25.05
CA VAL A 121 5.68 13.27 25.54
C VAL A 121 5.36 12.10 24.59
N TYR A 122 5.44 12.32 23.27
CA TYR A 122 5.18 11.24 22.32
C TYR A 122 6.33 10.23 22.29
N LEU A 123 7.58 10.70 22.37
CA LEU A 123 8.77 9.84 22.41
C LEU A 123 8.80 9.00 23.70
N ASP A 124 8.46 9.61 24.84
CA ASP A 124 8.37 8.92 26.13
C ASP A 124 7.29 7.84 26.09
N ARG A 125 6.12 8.14 25.53
CA ARG A 125 5.04 7.16 25.38
C ARG A 125 5.39 6.02 24.42
N ALA A 126 6.06 6.31 23.31
CA ALA A 126 6.54 5.28 22.39
C ALA A 126 7.55 4.34 23.07
N ALA A 127 8.48 4.89 23.87
CA ALA A 127 9.42 4.12 24.66
C ALA A 127 8.71 3.24 25.71
N GLU A 128 7.74 3.80 26.44
CA GLU A 128 6.94 3.06 27.42
C GLU A 128 6.19 1.89 26.77
N LEU A 129 5.57 2.11 25.60
CA LEU A 129 4.88 1.06 24.85
C LEU A 129 5.84 -0.07 24.46
N LEU A 130 7.01 0.26 23.91
CA LEU A 130 8.03 -0.74 23.56
C LEU A 130 8.49 -1.55 24.78
N LEU A 131 8.71 -0.89 25.90
CA LEU A 131 9.13 -1.54 27.14
C LEU A 131 8.03 -2.42 27.73
N ALA A 132 6.77 -2.01 27.66
CA ALA A 132 5.65 -2.85 28.09
C ALA A 132 5.61 -4.17 27.32
N TRP A 133 5.82 -4.13 26.00
CA TRP A 133 5.92 -5.34 25.18
C TRP A 133 7.13 -6.22 25.53
N ALA A 134 8.29 -5.58 25.74
CA ALA A 134 9.52 -6.28 26.10
C ALA A 134 9.46 -6.95 27.48
N ASP A 135 8.83 -6.29 28.46
CA ASP A 135 8.80 -6.71 29.86
C ASP A 135 7.77 -7.81 30.14
N THR A 136 6.74 -7.94 29.29
CA THR A 136 5.70 -8.97 29.47
C THR A 136 6.26 -10.38 29.22
N GLY A 137 7.45 -10.49 28.60
CA GLY A 137 8.09 -11.78 28.29
C GLY A 137 7.31 -12.60 27.26
N VAL A 138 7.94 -13.67 26.76
CA VAL A 138 7.32 -14.59 25.80
C VAL A 138 7.10 -15.93 26.49
N ASP A 139 6.08 -16.01 27.35
CA ASP A 139 5.73 -17.25 28.09
C ASP A 139 5.20 -18.35 27.16
N SER A 140 4.48 -17.93 26.11
CA SER A 140 4.07 -18.71 24.96
C SER A 140 4.39 -17.88 23.74
N TYR A 141 4.72 -18.53 22.63
CA TYR A 141 5.04 -17.77 21.43
C TYR A 141 3.81 -17.49 20.58
N PRO A 142 3.76 -16.31 19.96
CA PRO A 142 2.68 -15.90 19.08
C PRO A 142 2.31 -16.94 18.04
N GLY A 143 1.06 -17.37 18.05
CA GLY A 143 0.56 -18.33 17.06
C GLY A 143 1.02 -19.78 17.24
N SER A 144 1.53 -20.14 18.42
CA SER A 144 1.97 -21.51 18.74
C SER A 144 0.89 -22.59 18.62
N ALA A 145 -0.40 -22.22 18.60
CA ALA A 145 -1.49 -23.13 18.29
C ALA A 145 -1.39 -23.70 16.85
N ILE A 146 -0.76 -22.96 15.93
CA ILE A 146 -0.49 -23.39 14.55
C ILE A 146 0.97 -23.05 14.22
N PRO A 147 1.95 -23.90 14.60
CA PRO A 147 3.37 -23.57 14.48
C PRO A 147 3.82 -23.19 13.05
N ALA A 148 3.18 -23.76 12.03
CA ALA A 148 3.41 -23.39 10.63
C ALA A 148 3.04 -21.91 10.33
N SER A 149 2.12 -21.31 11.07
CA SER A 149 1.66 -19.93 10.88
C SER A 149 2.38 -18.90 11.77
N ALA A 150 3.04 -19.34 12.85
CA ALA A 150 3.71 -18.46 13.80
C ALA A 150 4.72 -17.50 13.14
N GLY A 151 5.60 -18.02 12.27
CA GLY A 151 6.62 -17.20 11.60
C GLY A 151 6.03 -16.14 10.65
N LEU A 152 4.85 -16.40 10.06
CA LEU A 152 4.16 -15.43 9.22
C LEU A 152 3.67 -14.23 10.03
N VAL A 153 3.04 -14.46 11.19
CA VAL A 153 2.48 -13.38 12.00
C VAL A 153 3.57 -12.59 12.72
N ILE A 154 4.57 -13.27 13.28
CA ILE A 154 5.70 -12.63 13.96
C ILE A 154 6.49 -11.78 12.97
N GLY A 155 6.90 -12.35 11.83
CA GLY A 155 7.77 -11.66 10.88
C GLY A 155 7.14 -10.43 10.21
N ARG A 156 5.81 -10.32 10.21
CA ARG A 156 5.09 -9.13 9.72
C ARG A 156 4.99 -8.02 10.75
N VAL A 157 5.00 -8.35 12.04
CA VAL A 157 4.80 -7.40 13.13
C VAL A 157 6.13 -6.78 13.59
N LEU A 158 7.18 -7.60 13.69
CA LEU A 158 8.48 -7.14 14.20
C LEU A 158 9.07 -5.91 13.48
N PRO A 159 8.98 -5.77 12.14
CA PRO A 159 9.54 -4.60 11.46
C PRO A 159 8.94 -3.27 11.95
N ILE A 160 7.67 -3.27 12.35
CA ILE A 160 6.96 -2.07 12.82
C ILE A 160 7.51 -1.62 14.17
N PHE A 161 7.63 -2.57 15.10
CA PHE A 161 8.26 -2.31 16.40
C PHE A 161 9.74 -1.99 16.27
N GLY A 162 10.45 -2.62 15.33
CA GLY A 162 11.86 -2.38 15.10
C GLY A 162 12.13 -0.94 14.65
N ASP A 163 11.30 -0.43 13.73
CA ASP A 163 11.40 0.96 13.27
C ASP A 163 11.02 1.97 14.38
N ALA A 164 10.00 1.67 15.20
CA ALA A 164 9.68 2.47 16.37
C ALA A 164 10.85 2.50 17.38
N TYR A 165 11.47 1.34 17.65
CA TYR A 165 12.66 1.23 18.50
C TYR A 165 13.83 2.05 17.95
N ALA A 166 14.12 1.97 16.65
CA ALA A 166 15.13 2.80 16.00
C ALA A 166 14.89 4.29 16.24
N LEU A 167 13.64 4.74 16.10
CA LEU A 167 13.24 6.14 16.31
C LEU A 167 13.39 6.60 17.76
N VAL A 168 13.14 5.75 18.77
CA VAL A 168 13.27 6.15 20.19
C VAL A 168 14.53 5.67 20.89
N HIS A 169 15.45 5.02 20.17
CA HIS A 169 16.64 4.38 20.75
C HIS A 169 17.44 5.30 21.70
N HIS A 170 17.62 6.57 21.33
CA HIS A 170 18.34 7.57 22.13
C HIS A 170 17.71 7.83 23.50
N ARG A 171 16.41 7.56 23.68
CA ARG A 171 15.69 7.73 24.95
C ARG A 171 15.85 6.56 25.91
N LEU A 172 16.11 5.38 25.36
CA LEU A 172 16.26 4.18 26.15
C LEU A 172 17.67 4.13 26.73
N ASP A 173 17.78 3.81 28.01
CA ASP A 173 19.07 3.50 28.64
C ASP A 173 19.61 2.12 28.17
N PRO A 174 20.87 1.78 28.48
CA PRO A 174 21.44 0.48 28.06
C PRO A 174 20.67 -0.75 28.52
N ASP A 175 20.08 -0.74 29.72
CA ASP A 175 19.34 -1.88 30.27
C ASP A 175 17.97 -2.03 29.58
N GLN A 176 17.30 -0.91 29.32
CA GLN A 176 16.07 -0.85 28.54
C GLN A 176 16.29 -1.31 27.11
N ARG A 177 17.38 -0.90 26.45
CA ARG A 177 17.76 -1.40 25.11
C ARG A 177 18.00 -2.90 25.13
N ALA A 178 18.72 -3.41 26.13
CA ALA A 178 18.98 -4.84 26.27
C ALA A 178 17.68 -5.65 26.42
N ARG A 179 16.71 -5.15 27.19
CA ARG A 179 15.37 -5.77 27.32
C ARG A 179 14.62 -5.83 25.99
N VAL A 180 14.59 -4.73 25.24
CA VAL A 180 13.96 -4.71 23.91
C VAL A 180 14.66 -5.69 22.97
N MET A 181 15.99 -5.67 22.90
CA MET A 181 16.74 -6.62 22.05
C MET A 181 16.50 -8.09 22.45
N ALA A 182 16.44 -8.38 23.76
CA ALA A 182 16.12 -9.72 24.26
C ALA A 182 14.72 -10.18 23.84
N TRP A 183 13.75 -9.26 23.83
CA TRP A 183 12.40 -9.56 23.34
C TRP A 183 12.37 -9.90 21.84
N PHE A 184 13.10 -9.15 21.01
CA PHE A 184 13.25 -9.50 19.58
C PHE A 184 13.94 -10.87 19.40
N ALA A 185 15.05 -11.09 20.10
CA ALA A 185 15.81 -12.34 20.02
C ALA A 185 14.98 -13.57 20.46
N ALA A 186 14.10 -13.41 21.45
CA ALA A 186 13.21 -14.48 21.90
C ALA A 186 12.28 -15.01 20.79
N MET A 187 11.98 -14.19 19.76
CA MET A 187 11.12 -14.59 18.65
C MET A 187 11.82 -15.40 17.56
N GLU A 188 13.16 -15.40 17.52
CA GLU A 188 13.94 -16.03 16.45
C GLU A 188 13.67 -17.54 16.34
N GLY A 189 13.79 -18.27 17.45
CA GLY A 189 13.58 -19.72 17.49
C GLY A 189 12.18 -20.14 17.04
N HIS A 190 11.18 -19.27 17.23
CA HIS A 190 9.81 -19.50 16.81
C HIS A 190 9.63 -19.33 15.29
N ILE A 191 10.30 -18.33 14.70
CA ILE A 191 10.35 -18.17 13.26
C ILE A 191 11.09 -19.35 12.61
N GLN A 192 12.24 -19.75 13.16
CA GLN A 192 13.01 -20.90 12.66
C GLN A 192 12.19 -22.20 12.71
N ARG A 193 11.52 -22.49 13.83
CA ARG A 193 10.64 -23.67 13.92
C ARG A 193 9.52 -23.64 12.87
N SER A 194 8.89 -22.49 12.67
CA SER A 194 7.86 -22.32 11.65
C SER A 194 8.42 -22.61 10.25
N ARG A 195 9.59 -22.07 9.96
CA ARG A 195 10.30 -22.25 8.70
C ARG A 195 10.69 -23.70 8.45
N ASP A 196 11.18 -24.42 9.46
CA ASP A 196 11.56 -25.83 9.33
C ASP A 196 10.38 -26.70 8.90
N ILE A 197 9.18 -26.41 9.40
CA ILE A 197 7.94 -27.06 8.97
C ILE A 197 7.67 -26.79 7.48
N TRP A 198 7.83 -25.53 7.06
CA TRP A 198 7.60 -25.12 5.67
C TRP A 198 8.62 -25.68 4.69
N VAL A 199 9.89 -25.77 5.08
CA VAL A 199 10.98 -26.27 4.23
C VAL A 199 10.99 -27.80 4.18
N SER A 200 10.85 -28.47 5.33
CA SER A 200 10.78 -29.94 5.39
C SER A 200 9.53 -30.51 4.74
N GLY A 201 8.46 -29.72 4.64
CA GLY A 201 7.17 -30.13 4.07
C GLY A 201 6.41 -31.15 4.90
N SER A 202 6.79 -31.35 6.16
CA SER A 202 6.23 -32.39 7.03
C SER A 202 5.16 -31.81 7.96
N MET A 203 3.88 -31.97 7.59
CA MET A 203 2.73 -31.84 8.50
C MET A 203 1.80 -33.03 8.31
N PRO A 204 2.02 -34.15 9.04
CA PRO A 204 1.25 -35.38 8.87
C PRO A 204 -0.26 -35.18 9.05
N GLU A 205 -0.65 -34.24 9.91
CA GLU A 205 -2.05 -34.02 10.34
C GLU A 205 -2.96 -33.46 9.22
N ASN A 206 -2.39 -32.81 8.21
CA ASN A 206 -3.16 -32.12 7.16
C ASN A 206 -3.05 -32.77 5.76
N GLY A 207 -2.39 -33.94 5.65
CA GLY A 207 -2.21 -34.64 4.36
C GLY A 207 -1.36 -33.89 3.34
N LEU A 208 -0.66 -32.84 3.74
CA LEU A 208 0.27 -32.09 2.90
C LEU A 208 1.65 -32.73 2.98
N GLY A 209 2.22 -33.05 1.83
CA GLY A 209 3.49 -33.75 1.72
C GLY A 209 4.67 -32.86 1.30
N PRO A 210 5.90 -33.35 1.49
CA PRO A 210 7.13 -32.75 0.97
C PRO A 210 7.27 -32.93 -0.56
N PRO A 211 8.21 -32.20 -1.20
CA PRO A 211 9.07 -31.14 -0.65
C PRO A 211 8.32 -29.80 -0.50
N TYR A 212 8.70 -29.04 0.53
CA TYR A 212 7.99 -27.83 0.99
C TYR A 212 6.53 -28.10 1.35
N LEU A 213 5.97 -27.39 2.34
CA LEU A 213 4.63 -27.73 2.84
C LEU A 213 3.58 -27.62 1.73
N GLY A 214 3.14 -28.77 1.22
CA GLY A 214 2.20 -28.89 0.10
C GLY A 214 2.74 -28.44 -1.25
N HIS A 215 4.04 -28.57 -1.52
CA HIS A 215 4.72 -28.12 -2.76
C HIS A 215 4.60 -26.61 -3.03
N ARG A 216 4.52 -25.81 -1.97
CA ARG A 216 4.44 -24.35 -2.06
C ARG A 216 5.83 -23.72 -1.88
N TYR A 217 6.64 -23.82 -2.92
CA TYR A 217 8.07 -23.51 -2.90
C TYR A 217 8.42 -22.07 -2.54
N PHE A 218 7.57 -21.10 -2.92
CA PHE A 218 7.84 -19.66 -2.81
C PHE A 218 6.61 -18.89 -2.32
N ASN A 219 5.97 -19.37 -1.25
CA ASN A 219 4.80 -18.70 -0.69
C ASN A 219 5.17 -17.64 0.37
N ASN A 220 4.24 -16.73 0.65
CA ASN A 220 4.38 -15.60 1.57
C ASN A 220 4.80 -15.95 3.01
N HIS A 221 4.59 -17.17 3.51
CA HIS A 221 5.13 -17.55 4.83
C HIS A 221 6.65 -17.49 4.83
N LEU A 222 7.29 -17.97 3.76
CA LEU A 222 8.76 -17.94 3.64
C LEU A 222 9.28 -16.50 3.54
N GLY A 223 8.58 -15.64 2.79
CA GLY A 223 8.88 -14.21 2.72
C GLY A 223 8.76 -13.52 4.09
N ALA A 224 7.70 -13.79 4.85
CA ALA A 224 7.48 -13.18 6.15
C ALA A 224 8.47 -13.68 7.21
N GLN A 225 8.77 -14.98 7.21
CA GLN A 225 9.81 -15.55 8.06
C GLN A 225 11.16 -14.88 7.79
N ASN A 226 11.52 -14.71 6.51
CA ASN A 226 12.77 -14.05 6.13
C ASN A 226 12.83 -12.58 6.58
N LEU A 227 11.74 -11.83 6.37
CA LEU A 227 11.59 -10.44 6.85
C LEU A 227 11.77 -10.34 8.38
N GLY A 228 11.17 -11.29 9.12
CA GLY A 228 11.29 -11.35 10.57
C GLY A 228 12.72 -11.60 11.05
N LEU A 229 13.42 -12.58 10.46
CA LEU A 229 14.82 -12.87 10.79
C LEU A 229 15.74 -11.70 10.46
N LEU A 230 15.56 -11.06 9.30
CA LEU A 230 16.30 -9.85 8.93
C LEU A 230 16.09 -8.74 9.96
N THR A 231 14.84 -8.51 10.35
CA THR A 231 14.49 -7.49 11.35
C THR A 231 15.16 -7.76 12.70
N ILE A 232 15.10 -9.01 13.18
CA ILE A 232 15.76 -9.40 14.42
C ILE A 232 17.25 -9.12 14.32
N GLY A 233 17.91 -9.59 13.26
CA GLY A 233 19.35 -9.38 13.07
C GLY A 233 19.75 -7.91 13.09
N VAL A 234 19.01 -7.04 12.39
CA VAL A 234 19.27 -5.59 12.40
C VAL A 234 19.04 -4.97 13.77
N VAL A 235 17.97 -5.34 14.47
CA VAL A 235 17.64 -4.78 15.79
C VAL A 235 18.62 -5.22 16.88
N THR A 236 19.09 -6.46 16.82
CA THR A 236 20.02 -7.03 17.82
C THR A 236 21.50 -6.82 17.47
N GLY A 237 21.80 -6.35 16.25
CA GLY A 237 23.16 -6.22 15.74
C GLY A 237 23.81 -7.58 15.38
N ASP A 238 23.01 -8.62 15.13
CA ASP A 238 23.48 -9.92 14.67
C ASP A 238 23.66 -9.92 13.14
N GLU A 239 24.86 -9.53 12.70
CA GLU A 239 25.22 -9.51 11.28
C GLU A 239 25.21 -10.90 10.62
N ALA A 240 25.39 -11.98 11.39
CA ALA A 240 25.31 -13.33 10.84
C ALA A 240 23.86 -13.71 10.51
N LEU A 241 22.90 -13.27 11.33
CA LEU A 241 21.48 -13.44 11.05
C LEU A 241 21.01 -12.55 9.89
N VAL A 242 21.54 -11.32 9.78
CA VAL A 242 21.33 -10.45 8.60
C VAL A 242 21.83 -11.15 7.33
N GLU A 243 23.06 -11.65 7.33
CA GLU A 243 23.63 -12.42 6.20
C GLU A 243 22.78 -13.65 5.87
N TYR A 244 22.32 -14.37 6.91
CA TYR A 244 21.46 -15.54 6.78
C TYR A 244 20.14 -15.21 6.08
N ALA A 245 19.50 -14.10 6.44
CA ALA A 245 18.24 -13.66 5.83
C ALA A 245 18.43 -13.10 4.40
N LEU A 246 19.56 -12.47 4.11
CA LEU A 246 19.76 -11.77 2.84
C LEU A 246 20.28 -12.67 1.71
N ARG A 247 21.29 -13.51 1.98
CA ARG A 247 22.02 -14.22 0.90
C ARG A 247 22.76 -15.49 1.29
N SER A 248 22.74 -15.93 2.55
CA SER A 248 23.43 -17.16 2.94
C SER A 248 22.85 -18.41 2.24
N PRO A 249 23.68 -19.32 1.70
CA PRO A 249 23.22 -20.59 1.16
C PRO A 249 22.66 -21.54 2.22
N ALA A 250 22.97 -21.32 3.52
CA ALA A 250 22.34 -22.05 4.62
C ALA A 250 20.84 -21.74 4.74
N ASN A 251 20.41 -20.60 4.19
CA ASN A 251 19.02 -20.26 4.04
C ASN A 251 18.58 -20.46 2.56
N PRO A 252 17.98 -21.60 2.19
CA PRO A 252 17.46 -21.83 0.83
C PRO A 252 16.33 -20.88 0.39
N ARG A 253 15.87 -19.98 1.25
CA ARG A 253 14.83 -18.98 0.99
C ARG A 253 15.24 -17.62 1.59
N ASN A 254 16.51 -17.28 1.44
CA ASN A 254 17.01 -15.92 1.68
C ASN A 254 16.41 -14.94 0.66
N LEU A 255 16.61 -13.64 0.87
CA LEU A 255 16.00 -12.61 0.03
C LEU A 255 16.38 -12.73 -1.45
N GLN A 256 17.63 -13.04 -1.79
CA GLN A 256 18.05 -13.23 -3.19
C GLN A 256 17.28 -14.36 -3.86
N VAL A 257 17.18 -15.52 -3.19
CA VAL A 257 16.47 -16.69 -3.72
C VAL A 257 14.96 -16.48 -3.74
N LEU A 258 14.42 -15.70 -2.81
CA LEU A 258 13.02 -15.32 -2.83
C LEU A 258 12.70 -14.40 -4.02
N ILE A 259 13.54 -13.40 -4.32
CA ILE A 259 13.35 -12.55 -5.50
C ILE A 259 13.38 -13.40 -6.78
N GLU A 260 14.33 -14.32 -6.89
CA GLU A 260 14.44 -15.26 -8.02
C GLU A 260 13.20 -16.14 -8.20
N GLY A 261 12.67 -16.75 -7.13
CA GLY A 261 11.60 -17.74 -7.27
C GLY A 261 10.17 -17.23 -7.07
N VAL A 262 10.00 -16.03 -6.51
CA VAL A 262 8.67 -15.45 -6.25
C VAL A 262 8.16 -14.67 -7.46
N ILE A 263 9.05 -14.00 -8.20
CA ILE A 263 8.68 -13.17 -9.35
C ILE A 263 8.70 -14.04 -10.59
N LEU A 264 7.53 -14.32 -11.16
CA LEU A 264 7.38 -15.23 -12.28
C LEU A 264 7.94 -14.63 -13.56
N MET A 265 8.79 -15.41 -14.22
CA MET A 265 9.44 -15.16 -15.51
C MET A 265 9.01 -16.20 -16.55
N PRO A 266 9.09 -15.89 -17.85
CA PRO A 266 8.72 -16.84 -18.90
C PRO A 266 9.52 -18.15 -18.78
N GLY A 267 8.80 -19.28 -18.65
CA GLY A 267 9.40 -20.61 -18.52
C GLY A 267 9.38 -21.17 -17.10
N ASP A 268 9.00 -20.38 -16.09
CA ASP A 268 8.92 -20.84 -14.71
C ASP A 268 7.84 -21.90 -14.49
N GLU A 269 8.12 -22.81 -13.57
CA GLU A 269 7.15 -23.79 -13.10
C GLU A 269 6.18 -23.15 -12.11
N LEU A 270 4.88 -23.28 -12.40
CA LEU A 270 3.82 -22.83 -11.51
C LEU A 270 3.59 -23.80 -10.35
N PHE A 271 2.93 -23.29 -9.31
CA PHE A 271 2.32 -24.17 -8.33
C PHE A 271 1.39 -25.18 -9.03
N ARG A 272 1.48 -26.46 -8.66
CA ARG A 272 0.73 -27.54 -9.32
C ARG A 272 -0.79 -27.36 -9.41
N ASN A 273 -1.37 -26.52 -8.55
CA ASN A 273 -2.81 -26.20 -8.56
C ASN A 273 -3.07 -24.75 -9.02
N ASP A 274 -2.11 -24.09 -9.67
CA ASP A 274 -2.36 -22.80 -10.30
C ASP A 274 -3.41 -22.98 -11.41
N PRO A 275 -4.51 -22.20 -11.41
CA PRO A 275 -5.55 -22.32 -12.43
C PRO A 275 -5.08 -22.13 -13.87
N SER A 276 -3.92 -21.50 -14.12
CA SER A 276 -3.34 -21.42 -15.47
C SER A 276 -2.98 -22.79 -16.05
N LEU A 277 -2.77 -23.80 -15.19
CA LEU A 277 -2.54 -25.19 -15.61
C LEU A 277 -3.84 -25.90 -16.01
N ASP A 278 -5.00 -25.31 -15.71
CA ASP A 278 -6.35 -25.83 -16.01
C ASP A 278 -7.18 -24.82 -16.82
N GLY A 279 -6.52 -24.13 -17.77
CA GLY A 279 -7.18 -23.31 -18.79
C GLY A 279 -7.49 -21.85 -18.40
N ALA A 280 -7.15 -21.40 -17.18
CA ALA A 280 -7.17 -19.97 -16.87
C ALA A 280 -6.06 -19.23 -17.66
N PRO A 281 -6.14 -17.90 -17.84
CA PRO A 281 -5.11 -17.15 -18.56
C PRO A 281 -3.70 -17.40 -18.01
N PRO A 282 -2.66 -17.50 -18.87
CA PRO A 282 -1.28 -17.69 -18.41
C PRO A 282 -0.80 -16.49 -17.59
N PHE A 283 0.26 -16.67 -16.81
CA PHE A 283 0.90 -15.56 -16.11
C PHE A 283 1.66 -14.65 -17.11
N ALA A 284 1.79 -13.38 -16.75
CA ALA A 284 2.75 -12.47 -17.37
C ALA A 284 3.97 -12.27 -16.47
N THR A 285 5.06 -11.82 -17.08
CA THR A 285 6.28 -11.41 -16.37
C THR A 285 5.98 -10.44 -15.23
N GLY A 286 6.57 -10.68 -14.06
CA GLY A 286 6.39 -9.83 -12.88
C GLY A 286 5.23 -10.24 -11.98
N GLU A 287 4.39 -11.19 -12.39
CA GLU A 287 3.40 -11.78 -11.48
C GLU A 287 4.07 -12.51 -10.33
N ILE A 288 3.41 -12.52 -9.17
CA ILE A 288 3.94 -13.13 -7.96
C ILE A 288 3.42 -14.56 -7.83
N TYR A 289 4.30 -15.49 -7.45
CA TYR A 289 4.04 -16.93 -7.33
C TYR A 289 2.74 -17.25 -6.58
N ASP A 290 2.41 -16.51 -5.51
CA ASP A 290 1.18 -16.71 -4.72
C ASP A 290 -0.14 -16.41 -5.46
N ARG A 291 -0.09 -16.00 -6.74
CA ARG A 291 -1.27 -15.78 -7.60
C ARG A 291 -2.25 -16.96 -7.63
N TYR A 292 -1.74 -18.19 -7.48
CA TYR A 292 -2.55 -19.41 -7.49
C TYR A 292 -3.69 -19.38 -6.46
N ARG A 293 -3.60 -18.55 -5.41
CA ARG A 293 -4.65 -18.33 -4.39
C ARG A 293 -5.93 -17.68 -4.94
N VAL A 294 -6.03 -17.47 -6.26
CA VAL A 294 -7.26 -16.98 -6.90
C VAL A 294 -8.44 -17.92 -6.67
N TYR A 295 -8.24 -19.24 -6.53
CA TYR A 295 -9.30 -20.18 -6.17
C TYR A 295 -9.88 -19.94 -4.76
N GLU A 296 -9.15 -19.22 -3.89
CA GLU A 296 -9.58 -18.80 -2.56
C GLU A 296 -10.23 -17.40 -2.57
N GLY A 297 -10.33 -16.76 -3.74
CA GLY A 297 -10.69 -15.34 -3.87
C GLY A 297 -9.63 -14.38 -3.33
N LYS A 298 -8.37 -14.84 -3.20
CA LYS A 298 -7.28 -14.10 -2.54
C LYS A 298 -5.99 -14.02 -3.35
N GLY A 299 -6.01 -14.36 -4.64
CA GLY A 299 -4.84 -14.33 -5.51
C GLY A 299 -4.15 -12.98 -5.51
N LEU A 300 -4.92 -11.91 -5.78
CA LEU A 300 -4.39 -10.54 -5.82
C LEU A 300 -3.91 -10.05 -4.44
N HIS A 301 -4.64 -10.41 -3.37
CA HIS A 301 -4.26 -10.08 -2.00
C HIS A 301 -2.93 -10.71 -1.60
N TYR A 302 -2.74 -12.02 -1.84
CA TYR A 302 -1.51 -12.71 -1.45
C TYR A 302 -0.33 -12.39 -2.36
N ALA A 303 -0.57 -12.14 -3.65
CA ALA A 303 0.45 -11.63 -4.54
C ALA A 303 1.00 -10.29 -4.04
N GLY A 304 0.12 -9.33 -3.75
CA GLY A 304 0.54 -8.03 -3.21
C GLY A 304 1.15 -8.12 -1.81
N LEU A 305 0.63 -8.98 -0.93
CA LEU A 305 1.25 -9.24 0.37
C LEU A 305 2.69 -9.77 0.21
N HIS A 306 2.93 -10.72 -0.70
CA HIS A 306 4.28 -11.24 -0.87
C HIS A 306 5.23 -10.19 -1.46
N LEU A 307 4.77 -9.41 -2.46
CA LEU A 307 5.54 -8.28 -2.99
C LEU A 307 5.93 -7.30 -1.88
N ARG A 308 5.01 -6.96 -0.98
CA ARG A 308 5.29 -6.16 0.21
C ARG A 308 6.42 -6.75 1.05
N LEU A 309 6.37 -8.05 1.37
CA LEU A 309 7.38 -8.69 2.21
C LEU A 309 8.78 -8.61 1.60
N LEU A 310 8.90 -8.77 0.28
CA LEU A 310 10.16 -8.60 -0.43
C LEU A 310 10.62 -7.14 -0.40
N ALA A 311 9.73 -6.19 -0.68
CA ALA A 311 10.03 -4.77 -0.71
C ALA A 311 10.45 -4.23 0.67
N LEU A 312 9.78 -4.65 1.75
CA LEU A 312 10.15 -4.31 3.11
C LEU A 312 11.52 -4.89 3.50
N SER A 313 11.82 -6.12 3.07
CA SER A 313 13.14 -6.71 3.30
C SER A 313 14.23 -5.93 2.57
N ALA A 314 13.99 -5.55 1.31
CA ALA A 314 14.89 -4.71 0.54
C ALA A 314 15.09 -3.32 1.17
N ALA A 315 14.01 -2.72 1.70
CA ALA A 315 14.07 -1.44 2.38
C ALA A 315 14.94 -1.49 3.65
N ILE A 316 14.75 -2.52 4.49
CA ILE A 316 15.57 -2.73 5.69
C ILE A 316 17.03 -2.96 5.31
N ALA A 317 17.31 -3.80 4.31
CA ALA A 317 18.68 -4.06 3.85
C ALA A 317 19.39 -2.76 3.41
N ARG A 318 18.70 -1.95 2.60
CA ARG A 318 19.22 -0.66 2.12
C ARG A 318 19.48 0.31 3.27
N ALA A 319 18.57 0.44 4.24
CA ALA A 319 18.72 1.37 5.36
C ALA A 319 19.79 0.92 6.37
N HIS A 320 19.91 -0.40 6.59
CA HIS A 320 20.99 -0.98 7.39
C HIS A 320 22.36 -0.65 6.79
N GLY A 321 22.42 -0.60 5.45
CA GLY A 321 23.61 -0.28 4.67
C GLY A 321 24.23 -1.51 4.02
N ASP A 322 23.40 -2.50 3.66
CA ASP A 322 23.84 -3.67 2.92
C ASP A 322 24.48 -3.25 1.57
N PRO A 323 25.58 -3.88 1.15
CA PRO A 323 26.24 -3.54 -0.11
C PRO A 323 25.39 -3.86 -1.36
N VAL A 324 24.39 -4.74 -1.25
CA VAL A 324 23.47 -5.07 -2.34
C VAL A 324 22.21 -4.22 -2.21
N ASP A 325 21.99 -3.35 -3.19
CA ASP A 325 20.71 -2.67 -3.32
C ASP A 325 19.69 -3.58 -4.00
N TYR A 326 18.83 -4.21 -3.19
CA TYR A 326 17.84 -5.18 -3.65
C TYR A 326 16.73 -4.61 -4.55
N PHE A 327 16.54 -3.29 -4.58
CA PHE A 327 15.66 -2.66 -5.58
C PHE A 327 16.36 -2.54 -6.95
N ALA A 328 17.68 -2.39 -6.98
CA ALA A 328 18.45 -2.40 -8.24
C ALA A 328 18.93 -3.80 -8.65
N TYR A 329 18.79 -4.78 -7.75
CA TYR A 329 19.21 -6.16 -7.97
C TYR A 329 18.39 -6.85 -9.06
N GLN A 330 19.10 -7.59 -9.91
CA GLN A 330 18.52 -8.47 -10.92
C GLN A 330 18.99 -9.90 -10.64
N ALA A 331 18.04 -10.80 -10.39
CA ALA A 331 18.33 -12.22 -10.21
C ALA A 331 18.64 -12.91 -11.56
N PRO A 332 19.18 -14.14 -11.55
CA PRO A 332 19.70 -14.79 -12.76
C PRO A 332 18.68 -14.97 -13.90
N GLY A 333 17.40 -15.16 -13.60
CA GLY A 333 16.33 -15.29 -14.60
C GLY A 333 15.82 -13.95 -15.13
N GLY A 334 16.31 -12.83 -14.58
CA GLY A 334 15.92 -11.47 -14.94
C GLY A 334 14.88 -10.85 -14.01
N GLU A 335 14.57 -11.52 -12.89
CA GLU A 335 13.64 -11.05 -11.88
C GLU A 335 14.14 -9.77 -11.23
N ARG A 336 13.22 -8.81 -11.08
CA ARG A 336 13.46 -7.53 -10.40
C ARG A 336 12.18 -7.06 -9.75
N LEU A 337 12.29 -6.38 -8.61
CA LEU A 337 11.12 -5.89 -7.87
C LEU A 337 10.28 -4.89 -8.68
N ASP A 338 10.89 -4.07 -9.55
CA ASP A 338 10.18 -3.09 -10.38
C ASP A 338 9.18 -3.75 -11.35
N LEU A 339 9.48 -4.97 -11.84
CA LEU A 339 8.59 -5.71 -12.73
C LEU A 339 7.25 -6.00 -12.05
N SER A 340 7.28 -6.43 -10.79
CA SER A 340 6.07 -6.74 -10.03
C SER A 340 5.27 -5.49 -9.68
N PHE A 341 5.92 -4.42 -9.24
CA PHE A 341 5.21 -3.16 -8.97
C PHE A 341 4.53 -2.62 -10.24
N ARG A 342 5.20 -2.62 -11.39
CA ARG A 342 4.58 -2.24 -12.67
C ARG A 342 3.40 -3.15 -13.04
N TYR A 343 3.55 -4.47 -12.89
CA TYR A 343 2.47 -5.42 -13.18
C TYR A 343 1.21 -5.11 -12.36
N TYR A 344 1.37 -4.89 -11.04
CA TYR A 344 0.23 -4.70 -10.14
C TYR A 344 -0.34 -3.27 -10.16
N SER A 345 0.38 -2.29 -10.71
CA SER A 345 -0.06 -0.89 -10.81
C SER A 345 -1.42 -0.77 -11.50
N GLU A 346 -1.64 -1.55 -12.57
CA GLU A 346 -2.87 -1.49 -13.37
C GLU A 346 -4.13 -1.86 -12.56
N PHE A 347 -4.04 -2.74 -11.56
CA PHE A 347 -5.20 -3.11 -10.75
C PHE A 347 -5.63 -1.97 -9.82
N PHE A 348 -4.66 -1.21 -9.29
CA PHE A 348 -4.95 -0.03 -8.46
C PHE A 348 -5.50 1.10 -9.31
N LEU A 349 -4.86 1.39 -10.44
CA LEU A 349 -5.29 2.42 -11.39
C LEU A 349 -6.70 2.12 -11.93
N ALA A 350 -6.98 0.87 -12.34
CA ALA A 350 -8.30 0.45 -12.79
C ALA A 350 -9.33 0.32 -11.66
N GLY A 351 -8.89 0.28 -10.40
CA GLY A 351 -9.73 -0.01 -9.25
C GLY A 351 -10.48 -1.35 -9.36
N SER A 352 -9.93 -2.32 -10.08
CA SER A 352 -10.62 -3.55 -10.46
C SER A 352 -9.69 -4.76 -10.41
N ALA A 353 -10.11 -5.81 -9.69
CA ALA A 353 -9.43 -7.10 -9.70
C ALA A 353 -9.56 -7.83 -11.04
N ALA A 354 -10.52 -7.44 -11.89
CA ALA A 354 -10.69 -8.02 -13.22
C ALA A 354 -9.82 -7.34 -14.30
N ALA A 355 -8.93 -6.40 -13.93
CA ALA A 355 -8.02 -5.77 -14.87
C ALA A 355 -7.12 -6.80 -15.59
N ARG A 356 -6.53 -6.37 -16.72
CA ARG A 356 -5.67 -7.19 -17.60
C ARG A 356 -6.40 -8.38 -18.23
N SER A 357 -5.94 -9.60 -17.96
CA SER A 357 -6.48 -10.85 -18.52
C SER A 357 -7.77 -11.35 -17.86
N GLY A 358 -8.22 -10.68 -16.78
CA GLY A 358 -9.34 -11.14 -15.97
C GLY A 358 -9.01 -12.32 -15.05
N TYR A 359 -7.75 -12.79 -15.01
CA TYR A 359 -7.33 -13.90 -14.13
C TYR A 359 -7.75 -13.66 -12.67
N TYR A 360 -7.58 -12.44 -12.16
CA TYR A 360 -7.88 -12.09 -10.78
C TYR A 360 -9.33 -11.64 -10.53
N ALA A 361 -10.27 -11.81 -11.46
CA ALA A 361 -11.62 -11.23 -11.36
C ALA A 361 -12.40 -11.58 -10.07
N GLY A 362 -12.15 -12.76 -9.49
CA GLY A 362 -12.74 -13.19 -8.20
C GLY A 362 -11.92 -12.82 -6.95
N SER A 363 -10.78 -12.15 -7.12
CA SER A 363 -9.90 -11.78 -6.00
C SER A 363 -10.29 -10.48 -5.33
N ARG A 364 -9.99 -10.38 -4.03
CA ARG A 364 -10.01 -9.11 -3.29
C ARG A 364 -8.84 -8.21 -3.73
N LEU A 365 -9.14 -6.98 -4.15
CA LEU A 365 -8.18 -5.88 -4.24
C LEU A 365 -8.06 -5.21 -2.84
N ASP A 366 -6.95 -5.45 -2.13
CA ASP A 366 -6.71 -4.84 -0.82
C ASP A 366 -6.06 -3.47 -0.98
N ARG A 367 -6.84 -2.41 -0.76
CA ARG A 367 -6.38 -1.03 -0.89
C ARG A 367 -5.21 -0.70 0.05
N GLY A 368 -5.11 -1.33 1.22
CA GLY A 368 -3.95 -1.10 2.10
C GLY A 368 -2.58 -1.33 1.44
N LEU A 369 -2.51 -2.11 0.36
CA LEU A 369 -1.30 -2.41 -0.41
C LEU A 369 -0.83 -1.27 -1.33
N GLU A 370 -1.68 -0.30 -1.68
CA GLU A 370 -1.26 0.84 -2.50
C GLU A 370 -0.24 1.74 -1.77
N THR A 371 -0.18 1.67 -0.45
CA THR A 371 0.81 2.40 0.37
C THR A 371 2.25 1.94 0.11
N ASP A 372 2.45 0.71 -0.40
CA ASP A 372 3.76 0.20 -0.78
C ASP A 372 4.34 0.94 -1.98
N TYR A 373 3.51 1.67 -2.72
CA TYR A 373 3.96 2.50 -3.84
C TYR A 373 4.70 3.76 -3.39
N GLU A 374 4.55 4.20 -2.14
CA GLU A 374 5.43 5.25 -1.59
C GLU A 374 6.87 4.76 -1.57
N LEU A 375 7.08 3.54 -1.05
CA LEU A 375 8.37 2.87 -1.03
C LEU A 375 8.87 2.59 -2.45
N ALA A 376 8.02 2.06 -3.32
CA ALA A 376 8.41 1.72 -4.69
C ALA A 376 8.77 2.97 -5.50
N ASN A 377 8.00 4.05 -5.41
CA ASN A 377 8.27 5.31 -6.10
C ASN A 377 9.56 5.97 -5.56
N ALA A 378 9.84 5.87 -4.26
CA ALA A 378 11.13 6.32 -3.72
C ALA A 378 12.32 5.52 -4.27
N ALA A 379 12.13 4.23 -4.55
CA ALA A 379 13.16 3.37 -5.14
C ALA A 379 13.29 3.54 -6.66
N TYR A 380 12.21 3.90 -7.36
CA TYR A 380 12.16 4.05 -8.82
C TYR A 380 11.47 5.38 -9.20
N PRO A 381 12.09 6.54 -8.91
CA PRO A 381 11.44 7.85 -9.05
C PRO A 381 11.10 8.22 -10.49
N ASP A 382 11.78 7.63 -11.48
CA ASP A 382 11.53 7.87 -12.91
C ASP A 382 10.41 6.99 -13.48
N ASP A 383 9.85 6.08 -12.66
CA ASP A 383 8.80 5.16 -13.09
C ASP A 383 7.42 5.79 -12.93
N ALA A 384 6.92 6.39 -14.02
CA ALA A 384 5.63 7.07 -13.89
C ALA A 384 4.42 6.13 -13.70
N ASP A 385 4.56 4.80 -13.84
CA ASP A 385 3.44 3.92 -13.46
C ASP A 385 3.23 3.94 -11.95
N LEU A 386 4.33 3.97 -11.20
CA LEU A 386 4.32 4.05 -9.74
C LEU A 386 3.87 5.44 -9.29
N ALA A 387 4.35 6.48 -9.98
CA ALA A 387 3.90 7.84 -9.76
C ALA A 387 2.38 7.97 -10.03
N ASP A 388 1.85 7.32 -11.07
CA ASP A 388 0.42 7.34 -11.41
C ASP A 388 -0.42 6.67 -10.32
N VAL A 389 0.06 5.59 -9.68
CA VAL A 389 -0.68 4.96 -8.56
C VAL A 389 -0.81 5.94 -7.39
N LEU A 390 0.30 6.62 -7.04
CA LEU A 390 0.30 7.64 -5.98
C LEU A 390 -0.51 8.88 -6.39
N ALA A 391 -0.50 9.26 -7.66
CA ALA A 391 -1.32 10.34 -8.20
C ALA A 391 -2.82 10.04 -8.08
N TYR A 392 -3.18 8.78 -8.33
CA TYR A 392 -4.55 8.31 -8.24
C TYR A 392 -5.03 8.28 -6.79
N ARG A 393 -4.22 7.71 -5.89
CA ARG A 393 -4.56 7.56 -4.47
C ARG A 393 -3.30 7.52 -3.62
N ARG A 394 -3.22 8.46 -2.66
CA ARG A 394 -2.09 8.59 -1.73
C ARG A 394 -2.56 8.72 -0.30
N GLY A 395 -1.76 8.22 0.64
CA GLY A 395 -2.00 8.41 2.08
C GLY A 395 -3.11 7.55 2.69
N GLY A 396 -3.47 6.42 2.09
CA GLY A 396 -4.39 5.45 2.71
C GLY A 396 -3.82 4.83 4.00
N PHE A 397 -4.69 4.35 4.90
CA PHE A 397 -4.25 3.69 6.14
C PHE A 397 -3.77 2.26 5.87
N ASP A 398 -2.50 2.00 6.13
CA ASP A 398 -1.96 0.64 6.10
C ASP A 398 -2.06 -0.05 7.47
N ARG A 399 -3.07 -0.92 7.61
CA ARG A 399 -3.29 -1.73 8.82
C ARG A 399 -2.21 -2.77 9.13
N GLN A 400 -1.22 -2.98 8.26
CA GLN A 400 -0.24 -4.06 8.41
C GLN A 400 1.21 -3.60 8.58
N THR A 401 1.54 -2.35 8.26
CA THR A 401 2.93 -1.86 8.33
C THR A 401 2.99 -0.41 8.77
N PHE A 402 2.55 0.52 7.92
CA PHE A 402 2.88 1.94 8.09
C PHE A 402 1.76 2.78 8.70
N GLY A 403 0.54 2.27 8.87
CA GLY A 403 -0.61 3.11 9.21
C GLY A 403 -0.72 4.30 8.25
N TRP A 404 -0.72 5.52 8.79
CA TRP A 404 -0.73 6.78 8.02
C TRP A 404 0.66 7.28 7.56
N SER A 405 1.73 6.59 7.94
CA SER A 405 3.07 7.18 7.97
C SER A 405 3.97 6.82 6.79
N ALA A 406 3.48 6.06 5.80
CA ALA A 406 4.24 5.77 4.58
C ALA A 406 4.71 7.05 3.84
N PRO A 407 3.88 8.10 3.67
CA PRO A 407 4.32 9.34 3.03
C PRO A 407 5.38 10.11 3.84
N LEU A 408 5.38 10.00 5.17
CA LEU A 408 6.42 10.61 6.00
C LEU A 408 7.76 9.86 5.91
N THR A 409 7.74 8.59 5.53
CA THR A 409 8.94 7.76 5.44
C THR A 409 9.50 7.72 4.03
N PHE A 410 8.64 7.58 3.01
CA PHE A 410 9.07 7.39 1.62
C PHE A 410 8.47 8.42 0.66
N GLY A 411 7.66 9.36 1.15
CA GLY A 411 7.01 10.33 0.31
C GLY A 411 7.99 11.29 -0.35
N THR A 412 7.56 11.81 -1.49
CA THR A 412 8.23 12.83 -2.30
C THR A 412 7.19 13.87 -2.73
N SER A 413 7.61 15.13 -2.83
CA SER A 413 6.78 16.25 -3.30
C SER A 413 6.50 16.21 -4.80
N ASP A 414 7.32 15.46 -5.55
CA ASP A 414 7.43 15.59 -7.00
C ASP A 414 6.59 14.57 -7.78
N VAL A 415 5.76 13.78 -7.08
CA VAL A 415 4.73 12.98 -7.76
C VAL A 415 3.72 13.97 -8.33
N ALA A 416 3.91 14.33 -9.60
CA ALA A 416 3.04 15.20 -10.38
C ALA A 416 1.71 14.47 -10.63
N GLY A 417 0.88 14.44 -9.59
CA GLY A 417 -0.25 13.56 -9.49
C GLY A 417 -1.31 14.16 -8.59
N SER A 418 -2.03 15.15 -9.10
CA SER A 418 -3.21 15.66 -8.43
C SER A 418 -4.34 14.66 -8.63
N ALA A 419 -4.78 14.01 -7.56
CA ALA A 419 -5.98 13.20 -7.56
C ALA A 419 -7.12 13.94 -8.28
N GLY A 420 -7.83 13.25 -9.17
CA GLY A 420 -8.81 13.89 -10.04
C GLY A 420 -8.25 14.53 -11.31
N ARG A 421 -6.98 14.34 -11.68
CA ARG A 421 -6.46 14.76 -12.99
C ARG A 421 -5.95 13.59 -13.81
N TRP A 422 -6.39 13.53 -15.06
CA TRP A 422 -6.02 12.52 -16.03
C TRP A 422 -5.55 13.19 -17.31
N ALA A 423 -4.33 12.87 -17.73
CA ALA A 423 -3.79 13.22 -19.02
C ALA A 423 -3.40 11.92 -19.74
N PHE A 424 -3.96 11.67 -20.92
CA PHE A 424 -3.75 10.40 -21.63
C PHE A 424 -2.44 10.42 -22.43
N ALA A 425 -1.37 10.87 -21.78
CA ALA A 425 -0.04 11.13 -22.35
C ALA A 425 0.62 9.87 -22.95
N ARG A 426 0.33 8.70 -22.37
CA ARG A 426 0.94 7.43 -22.74
C ARG A 426 -0.01 6.57 -23.57
N ALA A 427 0.51 5.97 -24.63
CA ALA A 427 -0.23 5.01 -25.42
C ALA A 427 -0.64 3.80 -24.56
N ASP A 428 -1.82 3.24 -24.84
CA ASP A 428 -2.40 2.07 -24.17
C ASP A 428 -2.62 2.18 -22.64
N ARG A 429 -2.52 3.39 -22.08
CA ARG A 429 -2.80 3.72 -20.69
C ARG A 429 -4.09 4.50 -20.55
N MET A 430 -5.18 3.84 -20.12
CA MET A 430 -6.44 4.52 -19.86
C MET A 430 -6.54 5.12 -18.44
N LEU A 431 -5.51 4.97 -17.60
CA LEU A 431 -5.48 5.47 -16.22
C LEU A 431 -6.74 5.10 -15.42
N GLY A 432 -7.18 3.86 -15.64
CA GLY A 432 -8.36 3.26 -15.04
C GLY A 432 -9.71 3.70 -15.59
N TRP A 433 -9.74 4.60 -16.58
CA TRP A 433 -10.95 4.83 -17.34
C TRP A 433 -11.33 3.55 -18.10
N THR A 434 -12.61 3.19 -18.06
CA THR A 434 -13.16 2.06 -18.79
C THR A 434 -14.09 2.55 -19.87
N ILE A 435 -13.88 2.04 -21.09
CA ILE A 435 -14.81 2.24 -22.20
C ILE A 435 -16.04 1.37 -21.95
N ARG A 436 -17.24 1.92 -22.05
CA ARG A 436 -18.48 1.17 -21.95
C ARG A 436 -19.42 1.48 -23.11
N LYS A 437 -20.37 0.55 -23.29
CA LYS A 437 -21.49 0.67 -24.22
C LYS A 437 -21.02 0.89 -25.66
N ASP A 438 -21.48 1.96 -26.29
CA ASP A 438 -21.37 2.21 -27.71
C ASP A 438 -20.08 2.96 -28.08
N LEU A 439 -18.96 2.56 -27.45
CA LEU A 439 -17.64 3.11 -27.70
C LEU A 439 -16.61 1.99 -27.90
N ARG A 440 -15.63 2.28 -28.75
CA ARG A 440 -14.35 1.56 -28.84
C ARG A 440 -13.23 2.58 -28.88
N GLY A 441 -12.02 2.22 -28.49
CA GLY A 441 -10.90 3.16 -28.59
C GLY A 441 -9.67 2.73 -27.84
N THR A 442 -8.63 3.55 -27.96
CA THR A 442 -7.32 3.38 -27.31
C THR A 442 -6.77 4.75 -26.90
N THR A 443 -5.72 4.76 -26.10
CA THR A 443 -4.95 5.97 -25.81
C THR A 443 -3.72 6.05 -26.71
N GLY A 444 -3.38 7.26 -27.15
CA GLY A 444 -2.25 7.53 -28.04
C GLY A 444 -2.14 9.02 -28.40
N ASP A 445 -0.94 9.48 -28.71
CA ASP A 445 -0.62 10.89 -29.03
C ASP A 445 -1.08 11.91 -27.97
N GLY A 446 -1.08 11.52 -26.70
CA GLY A 446 -1.52 12.39 -25.62
C GLY A 446 -3.03 12.48 -25.40
N ALA A 447 -3.83 11.63 -26.05
CA ALA A 447 -5.27 11.64 -25.92
C ALA A 447 -5.89 10.24 -25.85
N LEU A 448 -7.08 10.16 -25.24
CA LEU A 448 -8.01 9.06 -25.39
C LEU A 448 -8.79 9.26 -26.69
N ARG A 449 -8.57 8.36 -27.65
CA ARG A 449 -9.19 8.38 -28.98
C ARG A 449 -10.29 7.33 -29.05
N LEU A 450 -11.50 7.77 -29.29
CA LEU A 450 -12.71 6.96 -29.19
C LEU A 450 -13.50 7.03 -30.49
N THR A 451 -14.06 5.89 -30.89
CA THR A 451 -15.01 5.76 -32.00
C THR A 451 -16.35 5.35 -31.44
N VAL A 452 -17.38 6.13 -31.78
CA VAL A 452 -18.78 5.88 -31.43
C VAL A 452 -19.35 4.81 -32.34
N THR A 453 -19.98 3.79 -31.74
CA THR A 453 -20.53 2.63 -32.45
C THR A 453 -22.06 2.49 -32.29
N GLY A 454 -22.71 3.44 -31.62
CA GLY A 454 -24.13 3.40 -31.26
C GLY A 454 -24.52 4.60 -30.38
N GLY A 455 -25.78 4.67 -29.94
CA GLY A 455 -26.41 5.88 -29.39
C GLY A 455 -26.10 6.23 -27.93
N ASP A 456 -25.45 5.36 -27.17
CA ASP A 456 -25.14 5.57 -25.74
C ASP A 456 -23.63 5.46 -25.44
N PRO A 457 -22.78 6.34 -26.02
CA PRO A 457 -21.33 6.26 -25.88
C PRO A 457 -20.85 6.81 -24.53
N ALA A 458 -20.31 5.94 -23.66
CA ALA A 458 -19.94 6.29 -22.30
C ALA A 458 -18.55 5.81 -21.88
N ILE A 459 -17.80 6.64 -21.16
CA ILE A 459 -16.61 6.22 -20.42
C ILE A 459 -16.88 6.33 -18.91
N LEU A 460 -16.31 5.43 -18.12
CA LEU A 460 -16.39 5.45 -16.67
C LEU A 460 -15.02 5.67 -16.07
N SER A 461 -14.92 6.53 -15.07
CA SER A 461 -13.73 6.60 -14.23
C SER A 461 -13.60 5.33 -13.39
N PRO A 462 -12.45 5.11 -12.74
CA PRO A 462 -12.37 4.19 -11.60
C PRO A 462 -13.46 4.47 -10.57
N ASP A 463 -13.96 3.43 -9.90
CA ASP A 463 -14.78 3.59 -8.69
C ASP A 463 -13.88 3.88 -7.47
N LEU A 464 -14.47 4.44 -6.43
CA LEU A 464 -13.84 4.86 -5.18
C LEU A 464 -12.73 5.89 -5.41
N LEU A 465 -13.04 6.95 -6.16
CA LEU A 465 -12.17 8.11 -6.34
C LEU A 465 -11.80 8.78 -5.00
N GLU A 466 -12.68 8.71 -3.99
CA GLU A 466 -12.47 9.24 -2.64
C GLU A 466 -12.13 10.75 -2.60
N LEU A 467 -12.66 11.52 -3.55
CA LEU A 467 -12.41 12.95 -3.65
C LEU A 467 -13.50 13.73 -2.90
N PRO A 468 -13.17 14.57 -1.90
CA PRO A 468 -14.16 15.39 -1.23
C PRO A 468 -14.82 16.34 -2.22
N THR A 469 -16.15 16.29 -2.33
CA THR A 469 -16.88 17.13 -3.30
C THR A 469 -16.74 18.62 -2.97
N ALA A 470 -16.51 18.95 -1.69
CA ALA A 470 -16.32 20.31 -1.22
C ALA A 470 -15.12 21.04 -1.85
N THR A 471 -14.08 20.31 -2.27
CA THR A 471 -12.85 20.83 -2.88
C THR A 471 -12.66 20.42 -4.35
N HIS A 472 -13.66 19.71 -4.91
CA HIS A 472 -13.65 19.20 -6.29
C HIS A 472 -14.97 19.54 -6.99
N ARG A 473 -15.37 20.81 -6.93
CA ARG A 473 -16.70 21.27 -7.37
C ARG A 473 -16.84 21.44 -8.88
N SER A 474 -15.75 21.39 -9.63
CA SER A 474 -15.70 21.67 -11.06
C SER A 474 -15.01 20.54 -11.82
N LEU A 475 -15.58 20.15 -12.96
CA LEU A 475 -14.97 19.23 -13.93
C LEU A 475 -14.55 20.02 -15.18
N ARG A 476 -13.28 19.95 -15.55
CA ARG A 476 -12.74 20.45 -16.81
C ARG A 476 -12.39 19.28 -17.71
N LEU A 477 -12.92 19.30 -18.92
CA LEU A 477 -12.75 18.28 -19.93
C LEU A 477 -12.19 18.92 -21.20
N VAL A 478 -10.97 18.57 -21.59
CA VAL A 478 -10.41 19.00 -22.88
C VAL A 478 -10.76 17.94 -23.91
N MET A 479 -11.75 18.22 -24.76
CA MET A 479 -12.26 17.25 -25.72
C MET A 479 -12.60 17.87 -27.08
N GLY A 480 -12.61 17.04 -28.12
CA GLY A 480 -13.15 17.36 -29.44
C GLY A 480 -13.94 16.18 -30.00
N HIS A 481 -14.83 16.43 -30.96
CA HIS A 481 -15.59 15.35 -31.58
C HIS A 481 -15.90 15.64 -33.06
N ARG A 482 -16.24 14.58 -33.80
CA ARG A 482 -16.70 14.59 -35.20
C ARG A 482 -18.04 13.85 -35.30
N THR A 483 -19.00 14.29 -34.49
CA THR A 483 -20.37 13.75 -34.44
C THR A 483 -21.38 14.88 -34.64
N ALA A 484 -22.65 14.54 -34.82
CA ALA A 484 -23.74 15.51 -34.89
C ALA A 484 -24.26 15.98 -33.51
N ALA A 485 -23.76 15.40 -32.41
CA ALA A 485 -24.21 15.76 -31.07
C ALA A 485 -23.76 17.17 -30.69
N THR A 486 -24.60 17.89 -29.97
CA THR A 486 -24.29 19.23 -29.42
C THR A 486 -24.22 19.23 -27.89
N ARG A 487 -24.50 18.08 -27.27
CA ARG A 487 -24.54 17.90 -25.82
C ARG A 487 -23.95 16.55 -25.40
N GLY A 488 -23.44 16.52 -24.18
CA GLY A 488 -23.06 15.32 -23.45
C GLY A 488 -23.74 15.28 -22.08
N LEU A 489 -23.53 14.19 -21.35
CA LEU A 489 -24.02 14.05 -19.98
C LEU A 489 -22.87 13.65 -19.05
N ILE A 490 -22.74 14.35 -17.93
CA ILE A 490 -21.84 13.97 -16.85
C ILE A 490 -22.67 13.39 -15.72
N PHE A 491 -22.44 12.12 -15.42
CA PHE A 491 -23.00 11.44 -14.29
C PHE A 491 -21.97 11.30 -13.18
N PHE A 492 -22.43 11.27 -11.93
CA PHE A 492 -21.56 11.06 -10.79
C PHE A 492 -22.21 10.17 -9.72
N VAL A 493 -21.36 9.58 -8.89
CA VAL A 493 -21.74 8.79 -7.71
C VAL A 493 -21.03 9.39 -6.52
N THR A 494 -21.76 9.64 -5.44
CA THR A 494 -21.16 9.97 -4.14
C THR A 494 -21.50 8.90 -3.11
N ASP A 495 -20.82 8.91 -1.97
CA ASP A 495 -21.18 8.12 -0.80
C ASP A 495 -22.60 8.42 -0.29
N GLU A 496 -23.00 9.70 -0.28
CA GLU A 496 -24.35 10.14 0.12
C GLU A 496 -25.42 9.81 -0.94
N HIS A 497 -25.04 9.77 -2.21
CA HIS A 497 -25.95 9.53 -3.33
C HIS A 497 -25.37 8.46 -4.29
N PRO A 498 -25.54 7.17 -3.96
CA PRO A 498 -24.87 6.07 -4.66
C PRO A 498 -25.53 5.66 -5.99
N VAL A 499 -26.61 6.33 -6.42
CA VAL A 499 -27.38 5.96 -7.62
C VAL A 499 -27.02 6.87 -8.80
N VAL A 500 -26.42 6.30 -9.84
CA VAL A 500 -25.93 7.02 -11.03
C VAL A 500 -27.05 7.75 -11.79
N ALA A 501 -28.23 7.13 -11.94
CA ALA A 501 -29.21 7.54 -12.95
C ALA A 501 -29.79 8.96 -12.77
N GLU A 502 -29.88 9.43 -11.52
CA GLU A 502 -30.48 10.71 -11.14
C GLU A 502 -29.44 11.81 -10.92
N ASN A 503 -28.16 11.46 -10.83
CA ASN A 503 -27.06 12.36 -10.53
C ASN A 503 -26.36 12.77 -11.81
N ARG A 504 -26.96 13.69 -12.57
CA ARG A 504 -26.42 14.09 -13.88
C ARG A 504 -26.52 15.57 -14.17
N LEU A 505 -25.55 16.04 -14.95
CA LEU A 505 -25.49 17.39 -15.50
C LEU A 505 -25.37 17.31 -17.02
N GLU A 506 -26.15 18.11 -17.74
CA GLU A 506 -25.97 18.29 -19.18
C GLU A 506 -24.79 19.23 -19.43
N VAL A 507 -23.99 18.90 -20.45
CA VAL A 507 -22.84 19.71 -20.85
C VAL A 507 -22.94 20.06 -22.33
N VAL A 508 -22.68 21.32 -22.66
CA VAL A 508 -22.62 21.80 -24.04
C VAL A 508 -21.27 21.41 -24.64
N LEU A 509 -21.31 20.75 -25.80
CA LEU A 509 -20.10 20.30 -26.48
C LEU A 509 -19.50 21.42 -27.34
N PRO A 510 -18.17 21.40 -27.58
CA PRO A 510 -17.55 22.30 -28.54
C PRO A 510 -18.05 21.99 -29.96
N PRO A 511 -18.00 22.94 -30.90
CA PRO A 511 -18.44 22.67 -32.27
C PRO A 511 -17.69 21.49 -32.91
N ALA A 512 -18.43 20.63 -33.59
CA ALA A 512 -17.88 19.45 -34.25
C ALA A 512 -16.76 19.82 -35.25
N GLY A 513 -15.66 19.07 -35.23
CA GLY A 513 -14.55 19.20 -36.17
C GLY A 513 -13.55 20.33 -35.90
N VAL A 514 -13.75 21.16 -34.85
CA VAL A 514 -12.90 22.35 -34.56
C VAL A 514 -11.68 22.02 -33.69
N GLY A 515 -11.38 20.73 -33.50
CA GLY A 515 -10.30 20.24 -32.61
C GLY A 515 -10.67 20.31 -31.13
N PRO A 516 -9.80 19.80 -30.23
CA PRO A 516 -10.10 19.77 -28.80
C PRO A 516 -10.24 21.16 -28.17
N ARG A 517 -11.22 21.31 -27.26
CA ARG A 517 -11.53 22.53 -26.52
C ARG A 517 -11.84 22.17 -25.07
N GLU A 518 -11.55 23.11 -24.17
CA GLU A 518 -11.92 22.96 -22.76
C GLU A 518 -13.42 23.20 -22.56
N VAL A 519 -14.04 22.26 -21.87
CA VAL A 519 -15.42 22.26 -21.43
C VAL A 519 -15.42 22.24 -19.92
N VAL A 520 -16.13 23.15 -19.27
CA VAL A 520 -16.17 23.28 -17.81
C VAL A 520 -17.59 23.01 -17.30
N VAL A 521 -17.72 22.11 -16.34
CA VAL A 521 -18.99 21.71 -15.72
C VAL A 521 -18.91 21.98 -14.22
N ASN A 522 -19.83 22.78 -13.70
CA ASN A 522 -19.95 23.03 -12.27
C ASN A 522 -20.76 21.88 -11.62
N LEU A 523 -20.04 20.87 -11.11
CA LEU A 523 -20.62 19.74 -10.42
C LEU A 523 -21.28 20.16 -9.10
N GLY A 524 -20.64 21.09 -8.38
CA GLY A 524 -21.11 21.61 -7.09
C GLY A 524 -22.38 22.45 -7.16
N ALA A 525 -22.94 22.69 -8.35
CA ALA A 525 -24.27 23.25 -8.54
C ALA A 525 -25.38 22.20 -8.40
N HIS A 526 -25.08 20.91 -8.57
CA HIS A 526 -26.06 19.84 -8.43
C HIS A 526 -26.34 19.55 -6.95
N PRO A 527 -27.60 19.50 -6.49
CA PRO A 527 -27.93 19.37 -5.07
C PRO A 527 -27.39 18.09 -4.43
N HIS A 528 -27.27 17.00 -5.20
CA HIS A 528 -26.72 15.71 -4.77
C HIS A 528 -25.19 15.61 -4.86
N TYR A 529 -24.47 16.64 -5.32
CA TYR A 529 -23.01 16.63 -5.36
C TYR A 529 -22.42 16.97 -3.99
N ARG A 530 -22.57 16.05 -3.03
CA ARG A 530 -22.21 16.18 -1.61
C ARG A 530 -21.48 14.94 -1.10
N GLY A 531 -20.75 15.10 0.00
CA GLY A 531 -19.93 14.05 0.59
C GLY A 531 -18.64 13.79 -0.21
N THR A 532 -18.43 12.54 -0.57
CA THR A 532 -17.23 12.04 -1.25
C THR A 532 -17.57 11.51 -2.63
N LEU A 533 -16.96 12.06 -3.67
CA LEU A 533 -17.07 11.55 -5.03
C LEU A 533 -16.46 10.16 -5.11
N ARG A 534 -17.26 9.20 -5.59
CA ARG A 534 -16.86 7.81 -5.82
C ARG A 534 -16.52 7.52 -7.26
N GLN A 535 -17.32 8.00 -8.21
CA GLN A 535 -17.14 7.66 -9.62
C GLN A 535 -17.76 8.73 -10.52
N LEU A 536 -17.18 8.90 -11.71
CA LEU A 536 -17.74 9.65 -12.83
C LEU A 536 -18.12 8.68 -13.95
N ARG A 537 -19.23 8.99 -14.63
CA ARG A 537 -19.52 8.48 -15.97
C ARG A 537 -19.67 9.68 -16.90
N ILE A 538 -18.96 9.67 -18.01
CA ILE A 538 -18.98 10.74 -19.00
C ILE A 538 -19.55 10.16 -20.29
N ASP A 539 -20.74 10.64 -20.65
CA ASP A 539 -21.36 10.36 -21.93
C ASP A 539 -20.99 11.50 -22.87
N LEU A 540 -20.00 11.23 -23.72
CA LEU A 540 -19.24 12.26 -24.41
C LEU A 540 -20.04 12.96 -25.52
N VAL A 541 -20.96 12.24 -26.16
CA VAL A 541 -21.73 12.69 -27.34
C VAL A 541 -23.11 12.03 -27.32
N GLU A 542 -23.99 12.52 -26.44
CA GLU A 542 -25.30 11.93 -26.16
C GLU A 542 -26.16 11.80 -27.44
N GLY A 543 -26.62 10.57 -27.72
CA GLY A 543 -27.48 10.27 -28.86
C GLY A 543 -26.80 10.23 -30.23
N ALA A 544 -25.48 10.43 -30.33
CA ALA A 544 -24.75 10.23 -31.58
C ALA A 544 -24.65 8.74 -31.91
N ALA A 545 -25.02 8.32 -33.12
CA ALA A 545 -24.93 6.91 -33.53
C ALA A 545 -23.55 6.51 -34.10
N ALA A 546 -22.74 7.48 -34.50
CA ALA A 546 -21.42 7.26 -35.10
C ALA A 546 -20.54 8.53 -35.03
N GLY A 547 -19.23 8.33 -35.26
CA GLY A 547 -18.22 9.37 -35.39
C GLY A 547 -17.10 9.22 -34.34
N ASP A 548 -16.19 10.19 -34.30
CA ASP A 548 -15.00 10.10 -33.45
C ASP A 548 -15.05 11.13 -32.31
N VAL A 549 -14.46 10.78 -31.17
CA VAL A 549 -14.25 11.64 -30.01
C VAL A 549 -12.79 11.56 -29.60
N VAL A 550 -12.21 12.69 -29.22
CA VAL A 550 -10.88 12.80 -28.65
C VAL A 550 -10.99 13.48 -27.30
N VAL A 551 -10.40 12.89 -26.26
CA VAL A 551 -10.29 13.49 -24.93
C VAL A 551 -8.82 13.58 -24.57
N GLU A 552 -8.29 14.79 -24.44
CA GLU A 552 -6.88 15.01 -24.08
C GLU A 552 -6.69 14.98 -22.56
N ARG A 553 -7.65 15.55 -21.83
CA ARG A 553 -7.48 15.78 -20.39
C ARG A 553 -8.81 15.85 -19.65
N ILE A 554 -8.83 15.30 -18.44
CA ILE A 554 -9.95 15.38 -17.49
C ILE A 554 -9.39 15.90 -16.16
N VAL A 555 -10.00 16.92 -15.57
CA VAL A 555 -9.54 17.54 -14.31
C VAL A 555 -10.73 17.85 -13.42
N LEU A 556 -10.72 17.32 -12.20
CA LEU A 556 -11.52 17.80 -11.09
C LEU A 556 -10.72 18.88 -10.36
N SER A 557 -11.38 20.00 -10.08
CA SER A 557 -10.84 21.12 -9.32
C SER A 557 -11.94 21.72 -8.45
N ASP A 558 -11.58 22.63 -7.56
CA ASP A 558 -12.56 23.57 -7.00
C ASP A 558 -13.23 24.37 -8.14
#